data_AF-A0A813HH24-F1
#
_entry.id   AF-A0A813HH24-F1
#
_cell.length_a   1.000
_cell.length_b   1.000
_cell.length_c   1.000
_cell.angle_alpha   90.00
_cell.angle_beta   90.00
_cell.angle_gamma   90.00
#
_symmetry.space_group_name_H-M   'P 1'
#
loop_
_entity.id
_entity.type
_entity.pdbx_description
1 polymer ?
#
loop_
_entity_poly.entity_id
_entity_poly.type
_entity_poly.pdbx_seq_one_letter_code
_entity_poly.pdbx_strand_id
1 'polypeptide(L)'
;MGVLGFAKQLLIPGFLGYVGYEVYNIYLFCQPPLAIDGVPVTWDLQQSPPLDFRIFLATTEQPPSLQPKATVHVVVAEFLGVEPSASASAPDIQVPSEAFRALPDRFYRNKTIYLHAVAATSGDAAVIVRSEVVRISRFVLHQERVEGRRFLLSSVNNSLEGDGKPTPAKPLSSLPRVVEVGFVQELRPLDHEGLVDKGLGQYIQDSSLRLPLYVNTLVSPRDEYVPILAPEINGTGQSALALELRLRNIGLGYWTLQLQMGQGFDDAERLYGMSEYDIDSFKQMIGGSSPWKILLVYSIAILHLVFEFLAFSADLEFWREKTSFEGLSSSSLGLQCCSNVIMLLYVMEQQKTKFVIYLIAFRLLFQLWKLKKLTTFQRQESWPFVRWVDRSRGDLAEGEEVDDSERRCMRWLLLLLLPLVVTFSVYRLLTQEFRSWYSWIVLSLAMCSQTGGFVVMTPQVFMNYRVKSVQHLPWRALTYQAINTFIDDVFMLCIRMPEVQKFSVFRDDIVFIICLVQRYVYRKRAIEPEDKGVADGAVKDKDE
;
A
#
# COMPACT_ATOMS: atom_id res chain seq x y z
N MET A 1 4.49 27.03 -28.00
CA MET A 1 3.85 27.37 -26.70
C MET A 1 2.34 27.13 -26.63
N GLY A 2 1.58 27.00 -27.75
CA GLY A 2 0.10 27.01 -27.70
C GLY A 2 -0.65 25.70 -27.36
N VAL A 3 -0.22 24.53 -27.85
CA VAL A 3 -1.07 23.31 -27.77
C VAL A 3 -0.95 22.58 -26.43
N LEU A 4 0.26 22.44 -25.89
CA LEU A 4 0.46 21.70 -24.63
C LEU A 4 0.05 22.52 -23.39
N GLY A 5 0.20 23.86 -23.45
CA GLY A 5 -0.26 24.75 -22.38
C GLY A 5 -1.79 24.77 -22.28
N PHE A 6 -2.48 24.83 -23.42
CA PHE A 6 -3.94 24.74 -23.50
C PHE A 6 -4.45 23.35 -23.09
N ALA A 7 -3.78 22.27 -23.54
CA ALA A 7 -4.10 20.92 -23.10
C ALA A 7 -3.93 20.75 -21.58
N LYS A 8 -2.89 21.32 -20.97
CA LYS A 8 -2.67 21.29 -19.51
C LYS A 8 -3.73 22.09 -18.75
N GLN A 9 -4.15 23.24 -19.29
CA GLN A 9 -5.21 24.07 -18.72
C GLN A 9 -6.59 23.41 -18.76
N LEU A 10 -6.85 22.52 -19.73
CA LEU A 10 -8.10 21.75 -19.81
C LEU A 10 -8.03 20.38 -19.11
N LEU A 11 -6.86 19.74 -19.08
CA LEU A 11 -6.68 18.42 -18.50
C LEU A 11 -6.90 18.42 -16.98
N ILE A 12 -6.44 19.45 -16.26
CA ILE A 12 -6.62 19.53 -14.81
C ILE A 12 -8.10 19.71 -14.43
N PRO A 13 -8.83 20.71 -14.95
CA PRO A 13 -10.26 20.82 -14.66
C PRO A 13 -11.08 19.67 -15.25
N GLY A 14 -10.67 19.10 -16.38
CA GLY A 14 -11.29 17.89 -16.94
C GLY A 14 -11.11 16.67 -16.03
N PHE A 15 -9.90 16.47 -15.49
CA PHE A 15 -9.61 15.40 -14.53
C PHE A 15 -10.35 15.63 -13.21
N LEU A 16 -10.36 16.85 -12.67
CA LEU A 16 -11.12 17.17 -11.46
C LEU A 16 -12.63 17.03 -11.67
N GLY A 17 -13.13 17.40 -12.84
CA GLY A 17 -14.53 17.19 -13.23
C GLY A 17 -14.87 15.70 -13.33
N TYR A 18 -13.99 14.90 -13.93
CA TYR A 18 -14.13 13.44 -13.97
C TYR A 18 -14.14 12.83 -12.57
N VAL A 19 -13.17 13.20 -11.73
CA VAL A 19 -13.12 12.72 -10.34
C VAL A 19 -14.37 13.15 -9.56
N GLY A 20 -14.82 14.38 -9.72
CA GLY A 20 -16.06 14.87 -9.08
C GLY A 20 -17.29 14.09 -9.56
N TYR A 21 -17.36 13.78 -10.85
CA TYR A 21 -18.40 12.93 -11.44
C TYR A 21 -18.37 11.50 -10.87
N GLU A 22 -17.19 10.89 -10.75
CA GLU A 22 -17.03 9.56 -10.14
C GLU A 22 -17.41 9.55 -8.66
N VAL A 23 -16.99 10.55 -7.89
CA VAL A 23 -17.40 10.71 -6.47
C VAL A 23 -18.92 10.85 -6.36
N TYR A 24 -19.53 11.64 -7.24
CA TYR A 24 -20.98 11.82 -7.29
C TYR A 24 -21.71 10.52 -7.66
N ASN A 25 -21.19 9.76 -8.61
CA ASN A 25 -21.74 8.45 -8.98
C ASN A 25 -21.64 7.46 -7.82
N ILE A 26 -20.50 7.41 -7.11
CA ILE A 26 -20.34 6.57 -5.91
C ILE A 26 -21.35 7.00 -4.83
N TYR A 27 -21.55 8.30 -4.64
CA TYR A 27 -22.53 8.82 -3.70
C TYR A 27 -23.97 8.40 -4.05
N LEU A 28 -24.39 8.59 -5.31
CA LEU A 28 -25.70 8.14 -5.82
C LEU A 28 -25.87 6.62 -5.70
N PHE A 29 -24.80 5.87 -5.94
CA PHE A 29 -24.80 4.42 -5.78
C PHE A 29 -25.02 4.02 -4.31
N CYS A 30 -24.38 4.70 -3.37
CA CYS A 30 -24.54 4.45 -1.93
C CYS A 30 -25.88 4.94 -1.38
N GLN A 31 -26.54 5.90 -2.03
CA GLN A 31 -27.86 6.36 -1.58
C GLN A 31 -28.92 5.28 -1.81
N PRO A 32 -29.63 4.81 -0.78
CA PRO A 32 -30.72 3.86 -0.99
C PRO A 32 -31.86 4.54 -1.80
N PRO A 33 -32.55 3.79 -2.68
CA PRO A 33 -33.65 4.32 -3.47
C PRO A 33 -34.85 4.60 -2.56
N LEU A 34 -35.03 5.85 -2.14
CA LEU A 34 -36.11 6.24 -1.24
C LEU A 34 -37.44 6.34 -2.01
N ALA A 35 -38.52 5.85 -1.41
CA ALA A 35 -39.85 6.02 -1.97
C ALA A 35 -40.31 7.47 -1.83
N ILE A 36 -40.45 8.18 -2.95
CA ILE A 36 -41.08 9.51 -3.03
C ILE A 36 -42.50 9.35 -3.56
N ASP A 37 -42.67 8.61 -4.66
CA ASP A 37 -43.95 8.29 -5.31
C ASP A 37 -43.93 6.82 -5.78
N GLY A 38 -44.51 5.90 -5.01
CA GLY A 38 -44.47 4.45 -5.31
C GLY A 38 -45.03 3.58 -4.18
N VAL A 39 -45.08 2.26 -4.39
CA VAL A 39 -45.44 1.29 -3.32
C VAL A 39 -44.23 1.17 -2.38
N PRO A 40 -44.34 1.64 -1.12
CA PRO A 40 -43.19 1.66 -0.21
C PRO A 40 -42.87 0.23 0.23
N VAL A 41 -41.62 -0.17 0.05
CA VAL A 41 -41.06 -1.40 0.62
C VAL A 41 -40.42 -1.04 1.95
N THR A 42 -40.81 -1.75 3.01
CA THR A 42 -40.27 -1.53 4.36
C THR A 42 -39.41 -2.72 4.79
N TRP A 43 -38.41 -2.45 5.63
CA TRP A 43 -37.56 -3.50 6.18
C TRP A 43 -38.33 -4.34 7.21
N ASP A 44 -38.30 -5.66 7.03
CA ASP A 44 -39.20 -6.56 7.75
C ASP A 44 -38.92 -6.67 9.25
N LEU A 45 -37.66 -6.50 9.67
CA LEU A 45 -37.25 -6.54 11.08
C LEU A 45 -37.37 -5.18 11.79
N GLN A 46 -37.86 -4.13 11.12
CA GLN A 46 -37.95 -2.77 11.68
C GLN A 46 -38.77 -2.69 12.98
N GLN A 47 -39.84 -3.49 13.09
CA GLN A 47 -40.74 -3.53 14.26
C GLN A 47 -40.63 -4.85 15.04
N SER A 48 -39.60 -5.66 14.76
CA SER A 48 -39.45 -6.97 15.40
C SER A 48 -39.00 -6.84 16.87
N PRO A 49 -39.43 -7.75 17.76
CA PRO A 49 -38.93 -7.81 19.13
C PRO A 49 -37.43 -8.14 19.14
N PRO A 50 -36.73 -7.89 20.27
CA PRO A 50 -35.30 -8.21 20.39
C PRO A 50 -35.02 -9.69 20.08
N LEU A 51 -33.98 -9.92 19.29
CA LEU A 51 -33.57 -11.24 18.79
C LEU A 51 -32.26 -11.68 19.45
N ASP A 52 -32.12 -12.98 19.68
CA ASP A 52 -30.88 -13.59 20.13
C ASP A 52 -30.01 -13.94 18.92
N PHE A 53 -28.79 -13.44 18.91
CA PHE A 53 -27.80 -13.66 17.86
C PHE A 53 -26.82 -14.76 18.30
N ARG A 54 -26.89 -15.92 17.66
CA ARG A 54 -26.02 -17.07 17.97
C ARG A 54 -25.08 -17.35 16.82
N ILE A 55 -23.81 -17.59 17.13
CA ILE A 55 -22.75 -17.81 16.16
C ILE A 55 -22.20 -19.22 16.33
N PHE A 56 -22.22 -20.00 15.26
CA PHE A 56 -21.73 -21.38 15.24
C PHE A 56 -20.56 -21.53 14.25
N LEU A 57 -19.56 -22.32 14.63
CA LEU A 57 -18.54 -22.82 13.71
C LEU A 57 -18.90 -24.23 13.26
N ALA A 58 -18.79 -24.49 11.96
CA ALA A 58 -19.13 -25.78 11.38
C ALA A 58 -18.18 -26.20 10.25
N THR A 59 -18.06 -27.50 10.03
CA THR A 59 -17.33 -28.04 8.86
C THR A 59 -18.24 -28.24 7.62
N THR A 60 -19.51 -27.86 7.71
CA THR A 60 -20.53 -28.07 6.67
C THR A 60 -21.31 -26.79 6.40
N GLU A 61 -21.82 -26.65 5.17
CA GLU A 61 -22.66 -25.51 4.73
C GLU A 61 -24.11 -25.61 5.22
N GLN A 62 -24.56 -26.78 5.67
CA GLN A 62 -25.92 -26.96 6.16
C GLN A 62 -26.15 -26.13 7.44
N PRO A 63 -27.29 -25.42 7.55
CA PRO A 63 -27.58 -24.59 8.70
C PRO A 63 -27.74 -25.46 9.97
N PRO A 64 -27.25 -24.99 11.13
CA PRO A 64 -27.39 -25.72 12.38
C PRO A 64 -28.85 -25.79 12.82
N SER A 65 -29.24 -26.93 13.40
CA SER A 65 -30.39 -26.96 14.30
C SER A 65 -30.07 -26.17 15.56
N LEU A 66 -31.07 -25.48 16.14
CA LEU A 66 -30.92 -24.71 17.39
C LEU A 66 -30.38 -25.53 18.57
N GLN A 67 -30.53 -26.86 18.51
CA GLN A 67 -29.77 -27.83 19.31
C GLN A 67 -28.69 -28.46 18.41
N PRO A 68 -27.46 -27.93 18.39
CA PRO A 68 -26.42 -28.41 17.49
C PRO A 68 -25.91 -29.79 17.91
N LYS A 69 -25.60 -30.65 16.93
CA LYS A 69 -24.76 -31.83 17.18
C LYS A 69 -23.32 -31.35 17.41
N ALA A 70 -22.81 -31.53 18.64
CA ALA A 70 -21.48 -31.10 19.08
C ALA A 70 -20.32 -31.56 18.17
N THR A 71 -20.51 -32.62 17.37
CA THR A 71 -19.51 -33.14 16.43
C THR A 71 -19.40 -32.35 15.11
N VAL A 72 -20.39 -31.54 14.76
CA VAL A 72 -20.49 -30.84 13.46
C VAL A 72 -20.57 -29.33 13.64
N HIS A 73 -21.32 -28.86 14.64
CA HIS A 73 -21.53 -27.45 14.93
C HIS A 73 -21.12 -27.16 16.38
N VAL A 74 -20.29 -26.14 16.58
CA VAL A 74 -19.85 -25.68 17.90
C VAL A 74 -20.34 -24.24 18.08
N VAL A 75 -21.01 -23.97 19.19
CA VAL A 75 -21.42 -22.60 19.56
C VAL A 75 -20.18 -21.86 20.03
N VAL A 76 -19.97 -20.66 19.47
CA VAL A 76 -18.76 -19.88 19.72
C VAL A 76 -19.06 -18.57 20.46
N ALA A 77 -20.21 -17.95 20.18
CA ALA A 77 -20.70 -16.82 20.95
C ALA A 77 -22.22 -16.67 20.82
N GLU A 78 -22.80 -16.01 21.81
CA GLU A 78 -24.22 -15.63 21.84
C GLU A 78 -24.34 -14.17 22.30
N PHE A 79 -25.08 -13.37 21.53
CA PHE A 79 -25.51 -12.02 21.90
C PHE A 79 -27.00 -12.07 22.18
N LEU A 80 -27.40 -11.87 23.43
CA LEU A 80 -28.79 -11.98 23.86
C LEU A 80 -29.52 -10.64 23.75
N GLY A 81 -30.78 -10.66 23.33
CA GLY A 81 -31.66 -9.49 23.35
C GLY A 81 -31.22 -8.33 22.45
N VAL A 82 -30.68 -8.61 21.27
CA VAL A 82 -30.24 -7.59 20.31
C VAL A 82 -31.46 -6.98 19.61
N GLU A 83 -31.64 -5.67 19.78
CA GLU A 83 -32.63 -4.91 19.00
C GLU A 83 -32.13 -4.69 17.56
N PRO A 84 -32.85 -5.18 16.54
CA PRO A 84 -32.37 -5.06 15.15
C PRO A 84 -32.29 -3.61 14.66
N SER A 85 -33.16 -2.74 15.17
CA SER A 85 -33.24 -1.31 14.79
C SER A 85 -32.31 -0.41 15.62
N ALA A 86 -31.64 -0.93 16.64
CA ALA A 86 -30.73 -0.15 17.47
C ALA A 86 -29.43 0.14 16.71
N SER A 87 -28.96 1.39 16.82
CA SER A 87 -27.65 1.83 16.30
C SER A 87 -26.49 1.55 17.27
N ALA A 88 -26.80 1.11 18.50
CA ALA A 88 -25.82 0.85 19.54
C ALA A 88 -25.04 -0.44 19.26
N SER A 89 -23.71 -0.36 19.31
CA SER A 89 -22.82 -1.53 19.29
C SER A 89 -22.91 -2.27 20.62
N ALA A 90 -23.19 -3.58 20.60
CA ALA A 90 -23.02 -4.43 21.77
C ALA A 90 -21.52 -4.55 22.13
N PRO A 91 -21.16 -4.86 23.39
CA PRO A 91 -19.77 -5.05 23.78
C PRO A 91 -19.12 -6.17 22.96
N ASP A 92 -17.88 -5.97 22.55
CA ASP A 92 -17.10 -6.96 21.80
C ASP A 92 -16.91 -8.23 22.64
N ILE A 93 -17.15 -9.40 22.04
CA ILE A 93 -16.96 -10.69 22.69
C ILE A 93 -15.66 -11.31 22.17
N GLN A 94 -14.67 -11.40 23.04
CA GLN A 94 -13.50 -12.24 22.77
C GLN A 94 -13.85 -13.68 23.12
N VAL A 95 -13.78 -14.55 22.12
CA VAL A 95 -14.00 -15.98 22.33
C VAL A 95 -12.81 -16.52 23.13
N PRO A 96 -13.04 -17.10 24.32
CA PRO A 96 -11.95 -17.61 25.14
C PRO A 96 -11.17 -18.72 24.42
N SER A 97 -9.85 -18.72 24.57
CA SER A 97 -8.95 -19.72 23.95
C SER A 97 -9.30 -21.17 24.33
N GLU A 98 -9.99 -21.37 25.45
CA GLU A 98 -10.53 -22.65 25.91
C GLU A 98 -11.63 -23.21 25.00
N ALA A 99 -12.47 -22.34 24.41
CA ALA A 99 -13.50 -22.75 23.46
C ALA A 99 -12.88 -23.35 22.18
N PHE A 100 -11.69 -22.87 21.79
CA PHE A 100 -10.93 -23.43 20.68
C PHE A 100 -10.28 -24.77 21.03
N ARG A 101 -9.80 -24.96 22.26
CA ARG A 101 -9.29 -26.26 22.72
C ARG A 101 -10.38 -27.35 22.73
N ALA A 102 -11.63 -26.96 22.96
CA ALA A 102 -12.78 -27.86 22.94
C ALA A 102 -13.29 -28.21 21.52
N LEU A 103 -12.67 -27.68 20.45
CA LEU A 103 -13.08 -28.01 19.08
C LEU A 103 -12.83 -29.50 18.76
N PRO A 104 -13.79 -30.19 18.08
CA PRO A 104 -13.59 -31.56 17.64
C PRO A 104 -12.39 -31.74 16.70
N ASP A 105 -11.74 -32.91 16.73
CA ASP A 105 -10.58 -33.27 15.89
C ASP A 105 -10.77 -33.01 14.38
N ARG A 106 -12.03 -33.02 13.91
CA ARG A 106 -12.39 -32.76 12.52
C ARG A 106 -12.01 -31.35 12.06
N PHE A 107 -12.00 -30.37 12.95
CA PHE A 107 -11.64 -28.98 12.64
C PHE A 107 -10.14 -28.83 12.33
N TYR A 108 -9.29 -29.69 12.93
CA TYR A 108 -7.83 -29.65 12.75
C TYR A 108 -7.32 -30.40 11.50
N ARG A 109 -8.20 -31.08 10.76
CA ARG A 109 -7.81 -31.87 9.56
C ARG A 109 -7.74 -31.05 8.27
N ASN A 110 -7.27 -29.80 8.36
CA ASN A 110 -7.14 -28.88 7.22
C ASN A 110 -8.40 -28.77 6.35
N LYS A 111 -9.58 -28.72 6.99
CA LYS A 111 -10.88 -28.63 6.32
C LYS A 111 -11.35 -27.18 6.21
N THR A 112 -12.31 -26.95 5.32
CA THR A 112 -13.04 -25.70 5.27
C THR A 112 -13.97 -25.57 6.49
N ILE A 113 -14.01 -24.38 7.06
CA ILE A 113 -14.84 -24.01 8.19
C ILE A 113 -15.74 -22.86 7.78
N TYR A 114 -17.00 -23.01 8.15
CA TYR A 114 -18.09 -22.10 7.92
C TYR A 114 -18.50 -21.48 9.24
N LEU A 115 -18.75 -20.18 9.22
CA LEU A 115 -19.43 -19.46 10.27
C LEU A 115 -20.90 -19.36 9.92
N HIS A 116 -21.73 -19.84 10.83
CA HIS A 116 -23.18 -19.74 10.75
C HIS A 116 -23.62 -18.66 11.73
N ALA A 117 -24.08 -17.53 11.22
CA ALA A 117 -24.70 -16.48 12.00
C ALA A 117 -26.21 -16.72 11.99
N VAL A 118 -26.83 -16.85 13.16
CA VAL A 118 -28.26 -17.16 13.29
C VAL A 118 -28.91 -16.16 14.22
N ALA A 119 -29.95 -15.47 13.74
CA ALA A 119 -30.82 -14.65 14.57
C ALA A 119 -32.10 -15.44 14.87
N ALA A 120 -32.38 -15.65 16.16
CA ALA A 120 -33.53 -16.39 16.65
C ALA A 120 -34.37 -15.56 17.62
N THR A 121 -35.64 -15.90 17.77
CA THR A 121 -36.51 -15.26 18.78
C THR A 121 -36.04 -15.59 20.20
N SER A 122 -36.08 -14.62 21.11
CA SER A 122 -35.72 -14.83 22.51
C SER A 122 -36.74 -15.73 23.23
N GLY A 123 -36.27 -16.76 23.94
CA GLY A 123 -37.10 -17.68 24.75
C GLY A 123 -36.88 -19.18 24.48
N ASP A 124 -37.55 -20.03 25.28
CA ASP A 124 -37.40 -21.51 25.24
C ASP A 124 -37.87 -22.16 23.92
N ALA A 125 -38.77 -21.50 23.18
CA ALA A 125 -39.23 -21.89 21.85
C ALA A 125 -38.56 -21.02 20.77
N ALA A 126 -37.23 -20.91 20.82
CA ALA A 126 -36.47 -20.14 19.84
C ALA A 126 -36.79 -20.64 18.40
N VAL A 127 -37.19 -19.73 17.51
CA VAL A 127 -37.37 -20.00 16.09
C VAL A 127 -36.33 -19.21 15.33
N ILE A 128 -35.68 -19.85 14.35
CA ILE A 128 -34.72 -19.19 13.47
C ILE A 128 -35.46 -18.20 12.56
N VAL A 129 -35.18 -16.91 12.74
CA VAL A 129 -35.75 -15.83 11.91
C VAL A 129 -34.85 -15.55 10.71
N ARG A 130 -33.53 -15.54 10.93
CA ARG A 130 -32.51 -15.38 9.89
C ARG A 130 -31.32 -16.28 10.16
N SER A 131 -30.71 -16.75 9.08
CA SER A 131 -29.46 -17.49 9.12
C SER A 131 -28.63 -17.13 7.90
N GLU A 132 -27.37 -16.80 8.12
CA GLU A 132 -26.39 -16.56 7.06
C GLU A 132 -25.19 -17.49 7.27
N VAL A 133 -24.69 -18.05 6.18
CA VAL A 133 -23.56 -18.99 6.20
C VAL A 133 -22.42 -18.41 5.37
N VAL A 134 -21.28 -18.18 6.02
CA VAL A 134 -20.09 -17.63 5.36
C VAL A 134 -18.90 -18.55 5.58
N ARG A 135 -18.18 -18.85 4.50
CA ARG A 135 -16.90 -19.55 4.58
C ARG A 135 -15.84 -18.62 5.15
N ILE A 136 -15.41 -18.86 6.38
CA ILE A 136 -14.42 -18.02 7.07
C ILE A 136 -13.01 -18.58 6.97
N SER A 137 -12.85 -19.91 6.83
CA SER A 137 -11.53 -20.48 6.63
C SER A 137 -11.02 -20.13 5.24
N ARG A 138 -9.77 -19.67 5.16
CA ARG A 138 -9.03 -19.60 3.90
C ARG A 138 -7.78 -20.45 4.00
N PHE A 139 -7.43 -21.07 2.87
CA PHE A 139 -6.14 -21.74 2.72
C PHE A 139 -5.09 -20.66 2.50
N VAL A 140 -4.37 -20.31 3.56
CA VAL A 140 -3.33 -19.29 3.53
C VAL A 140 -1.98 -19.97 3.58
N LEU A 141 -1.07 -19.49 2.75
CA LEU A 141 0.33 -19.87 2.79
C LEU A 141 1.05 -18.89 3.72
N HIS A 142 1.19 -19.27 4.99
CA HIS A 142 1.88 -18.45 6.00
C HIS A 142 3.31 -18.14 5.57
N GLN A 143 3.78 -16.90 5.79
CA GLN A 143 5.10 -16.42 5.33
C GLN A 143 6.25 -17.37 5.69
N GLU A 144 6.18 -18.01 6.85
CA GLU A 144 7.14 -19.00 7.36
C GLU A 144 7.18 -20.31 6.54
N ARG A 145 6.18 -20.54 5.70
CA ARG A 145 6.02 -21.71 4.83
C ARG A 145 6.00 -21.35 3.34
N VAL A 146 6.08 -20.06 2.97
CA VAL A 146 5.76 -19.58 1.61
C VAL A 146 6.58 -20.24 0.50
N GLU A 147 7.79 -20.70 0.78
CA GLU A 147 8.61 -21.48 -0.15
C GLU A 147 9.71 -22.14 0.68
N GLY A 148 10.27 -23.28 0.23
CA GLY A 148 11.48 -23.82 0.87
C GLY A 148 12.66 -22.89 0.61
N ARG A 149 12.72 -21.82 1.39
CA ARG A 149 13.86 -20.94 1.46
C ARG A 149 14.90 -21.68 2.30
N ARG A 150 16.15 -21.54 1.92
CA ARG A 150 17.25 -22.19 2.62
C ARG A 150 18.31 -21.15 2.94
N PHE A 151 19.01 -21.35 4.04
CA PHE A 151 20.28 -20.67 4.24
C PHE A 151 21.24 -21.17 3.15
N LEU A 152 21.61 -20.26 2.24
CA LEU A 152 22.44 -20.60 1.09
C LEU A 152 23.79 -21.21 1.53
N LEU A 153 24.31 -20.81 2.70
CA LEU A 153 25.57 -21.29 3.26
C LEU A 153 25.46 -22.66 3.95
N SER A 154 24.36 -23.00 4.63
CA SER A 154 24.22 -24.29 5.31
C SER A 154 23.83 -25.44 4.38
N SER A 155 23.19 -25.12 3.24
CA SER A 155 22.75 -26.11 2.27
C SER A 155 23.87 -26.77 1.47
N VAL A 156 25.09 -26.21 1.49
CA VAL A 156 26.25 -26.78 0.78
C VAL A 156 26.62 -28.16 1.34
N ASN A 157 26.40 -28.39 2.64
CA ASN A 157 26.79 -29.64 3.31
C ASN A 157 25.75 -30.78 3.23
N ASN A 158 24.50 -30.50 2.83
CA ASN A 158 23.43 -31.51 2.76
C ASN A 158 23.08 -31.92 1.33
N SER A 159 24.05 -31.82 0.41
CA SER A 159 23.87 -32.14 -1.02
C SER A 159 24.02 -33.64 -1.31
N LEU A 160 23.32 -34.51 -0.58
CA LEU A 160 23.12 -35.92 -0.92
C LEU A 160 21.75 -36.36 -0.41
N GLU A 161 20.69 -35.88 -1.07
CA GLU A 161 19.45 -36.64 -1.37
C GLU A 161 18.38 -35.70 -1.95
N GLY A 162 17.97 -35.99 -3.19
CA GLY A 162 16.79 -35.40 -3.81
C GLY A 162 17.06 -34.16 -4.66
N ASP A 163 16.68 -34.26 -5.94
CA ASP A 163 16.70 -33.20 -6.95
C ASP A 163 16.04 -31.90 -6.42
N GLY A 164 16.88 -30.94 -6.04
CA GLY A 164 16.60 -29.88 -5.07
C GLY A 164 15.76 -28.72 -5.60
N LYS A 165 14.50 -28.97 -5.96
CA LYS A 165 13.47 -27.93 -5.92
C LYS A 165 12.79 -28.00 -4.56
N PRO A 166 12.75 -26.91 -3.77
CA PRO A 166 11.97 -26.89 -2.55
C PRO A 166 10.52 -27.24 -2.89
N THR A 167 9.98 -28.31 -2.30
CA THR A 167 8.56 -28.62 -2.45
C THR A 167 7.75 -27.42 -1.95
N PRO A 168 6.84 -26.86 -2.75
CA PRO A 168 6.00 -25.76 -2.31
C PRO A 168 5.22 -26.22 -1.08
N ALA A 169 5.30 -25.48 0.03
CA ALA A 169 4.57 -25.86 1.22
C ALA A 169 3.07 -25.84 0.90
N LYS A 170 2.33 -26.76 1.52
CA LYS A 170 0.87 -26.80 1.33
C LYS A 170 0.23 -25.68 2.16
N PRO A 171 -0.71 -24.92 1.58
CA PRO A 171 -1.44 -23.91 2.32
C PRO A 171 -2.29 -24.57 3.42
N LEU A 172 -2.39 -23.90 4.57
CA LEU A 172 -3.13 -24.36 5.73
C LEU A 172 -4.44 -23.59 5.88
N SER A 173 -5.48 -24.29 6.30
CA SER A 173 -6.75 -23.71 6.72
C SER A 173 -6.49 -22.82 7.93
N SER A 174 -6.79 -21.54 7.76
CA SER A 174 -6.51 -20.49 8.73
C SER A 174 -7.77 -19.66 8.96
N LEU A 175 -7.95 -19.18 10.19
CA LEU A 175 -9.10 -18.37 10.59
C LEU A 175 -8.73 -16.89 10.72
N PRO A 176 -9.66 -15.97 10.39
CA PRO A 176 -9.49 -14.56 10.73
C PRO A 176 -9.45 -14.36 12.24
N ARG A 177 -8.75 -13.31 12.69
CA ARG A 177 -8.73 -12.93 14.11
C ARG A 177 -10.00 -12.21 14.56
N VAL A 178 -10.57 -11.40 13.67
CA VAL A 178 -11.75 -10.58 13.95
C VAL A 178 -12.82 -10.87 12.91
N VAL A 179 -14.04 -11.10 13.36
CA VAL A 179 -15.22 -11.20 12.49
C VAL A 179 -16.31 -10.28 13.04
N GLU A 180 -16.84 -9.42 12.17
CA GLU A 180 -17.99 -8.59 12.49
C GLU A 180 -19.27 -9.29 12.03
N VAL A 181 -20.30 -9.27 12.85
CA VAL A 181 -21.62 -9.82 12.54
C VAL A 181 -22.69 -8.79 12.92
N GLY A 182 -23.83 -8.74 12.23
CA GLY A 182 -24.94 -7.86 12.64
C GLY A 182 -26.10 -7.84 11.66
N PHE A 183 -26.98 -6.86 11.78
CA PHE A 183 -28.08 -6.65 10.85
C PHE A 183 -27.71 -5.64 9.77
N VAL A 184 -28.11 -5.91 8.52
CA VAL A 184 -28.21 -4.87 7.49
C VAL A 184 -29.58 -4.22 7.61
N GLN A 185 -29.60 -2.93 7.92
CA GLN A 185 -30.82 -2.19 8.20
C GLN A 185 -31.03 -1.02 7.24
N GLU A 186 -32.29 -0.75 6.93
CA GLU A 186 -32.73 0.50 6.33
C GLU A 186 -34.09 0.86 6.92
N LEU A 187 -34.10 1.92 7.74
CA LEU A 187 -35.29 2.33 8.49
C LEU A 187 -36.24 3.19 7.65
N ARG A 188 -35.77 3.72 6.52
CA ARG A 188 -36.56 4.56 5.62
C ARG A 188 -37.31 3.69 4.60
N PRO A 189 -38.51 4.10 4.17
CA PRO A 189 -39.24 3.39 3.12
C PRO A 189 -38.50 3.50 1.79
N LEU A 190 -38.43 2.38 1.08
CA LEU A 190 -37.69 2.23 -0.16
C LEU A 190 -38.62 2.09 -1.35
N ASP A 191 -38.16 2.57 -2.49
CA ASP A 191 -38.85 2.40 -3.76
C ASP A 191 -38.61 1.00 -4.34
N HIS A 192 -39.67 0.36 -4.83
CA HIS A 192 -39.60 -1.00 -5.36
C HIS A 192 -38.80 -1.06 -6.67
N GLU A 193 -39.06 -0.15 -7.61
CA GLU A 193 -38.38 -0.13 -8.92
C GLU A 193 -36.88 0.17 -8.74
N GLY A 194 -36.55 1.19 -7.94
CA GLY A 194 -35.16 1.53 -7.64
C GLY A 194 -34.36 0.42 -6.94
N LEU A 195 -35.01 -0.45 -6.14
CA LEU A 195 -34.35 -1.62 -5.54
C LEU A 195 -34.04 -2.71 -6.58
N VAL A 196 -34.94 -2.92 -7.54
CA VAL A 196 -34.73 -3.88 -8.64
C VAL A 196 -33.59 -3.43 -9.54
N ASP A 197 -33.53 -2.14 -9.89
CA ASP A 197 -32.45 -1.55 -10.70
C ASP A 197 -31.08 -1.70 -10.04
N LYS A 198 -31.03 -1.64 -8.70
CA LYS A 198 -29.81 -1.89 -7.91
C LYS A 198 -29.46 -3.37 -7.73
N GLY A 199 -30.21 -4.28 -8.35
CA GLY A 199 -29.98 -5.73 -8.23
C GLY A 199 -30.38 -6.31 -6.88
N LEU A 200 -31.12 -5.56 -6.06
CA LEU A 200 -31.61 -6.01 -4.75
C LEU A 200 -33.01 -6.63 -4.81
N GLY A 201 -33.59 -6.77 -6.01
CA GLY A 201 -34.92 -7.35 -6.20
C GLY A 201 -35.08 -8.75 -5.60
N GLN A 202 -34.01 -9.55 -5.53
CA GLN A 202 -34.02 -10.89 -4.92
C GLN A 202 -34.35 -10.90 -3.42
N TYR A 203 -34.20 -9.76 -2.74
CA TYR A 203 -34.47 -9.61 -1.30
C TYR A 203 -35.90 -9.12 -1.02
N ILE A 204 -36.71 -8.87 -2.04
CA ILE A 204 -38.09 -8.41 -1.89
C ILE A 204 -39.02 -9.63 -1.79
N GLN A 205 -39.78 -9.73 -0.71
CA GLN A 205 -40.84 -10.74 -0.52
C GLN A 205 -42.13 -10.05 -0.10
N ASP A 206 -43.18 -10.16 -0.92
CA ASP A 206 -44.54 -9.69 -0.61
C ASP A 206 -44.59 -8.23 -0.08
N SER A 207 -43.82 -7.34 -0.70
CA SER A 207 -43.67 -5.91 -0.33
C SER A 207 -42.87 -5.61 0.94
N SER A 208 -42.20 -6.61 1.52
CA SER A 208 -41.22 -6.47 2.59
C SER A 208 -39.80 -6.72 2.09
N LEU A 209 -38.84 -5.95 2.59
CA LEU A 209 -37.43 -6.13 2.27
C LEU A 209 -36.77 -7.06 3.29
N ARG A 210 -36.39 -8.25 2.85
CA ARG A 210 -35.73 -9.29 3.63
C ARG A 210 -34.22 -9.28 3.38
N LEU A 211 -33.51 -8.46 4.14
CA LEU A 211 -32.05 -8.37 4.06
C LEU A 211 -31.36 -9.55 4.78
N PRO A 212 -30.19 -10.01 4.28
CA PRO A 212 -29.40 -11.05 4.94
C PRO A 212 -28.71 -10.50 6.20
N LEU A 213 -28.17 -11.40 7.02
CA LEU A 213 -27.33 -10.98 8.14
C LEU A 213 -25.98 -10.49 7.60
N TYR A 214 -25.48 -9.42 8.21
CA TYR A 214 -24.15 -8.93 7.93
C TYR A 214 -23.13 -9.87 8.56
N VAL A 215 -22.18 -10.37 7.76
CA VAL A 215 -21.01 -11.10 8.23
C VAL A 215 -19.80 -10.58 7.46
N ASN A 216 -18.87 -9.96 8.16
CA ASN A 216 -17.69 -9.34 7.58
C ASN A 216 -16.41 -9.93 8.15
N THR A 217 -15.67 -10.60 7.26
CA THR A 217 -14.35 -11.18 7.54
C THR A 217 -13.20 -10.32 7.02
N LEU A 218 -13.50 -9.18 6.38
CA LEU A 218 -12.50 -8.32 5.74
C LEU A 218 -11.69 -7.50 6.74
N VAL A 219 -12.14 -7.42 8.01
CA VAL A 219 -11.45 -6.69 9.09
C VAL A 219 -10.07 -7.29 9.41
N SER A 220 -9.92 -8.61 9.23
CA SER A 220 -8.64 -9.30 9.38
C SER A 220 -8.04 -9.49 7.98
N PRO A 221 -6.82 -9.00 7.72
CA PRO A 221 -6.09 -9.31 6.48
C PRO A 221 -5.57 -10.76 6.53
N ARG A 222 -5.33 -11.39 5.37
CA ARG A 222 -5.00 -12.84 5.32
C ARG A 222 -3.69 -13.18 6.00
N ASP A 223 -2.73 -12.27 6.03
CA ASP A 223 -1.42 -12.46 6.66
C ASP A 223 -1.48 -12.48 8.20
N GLU A 224 -2.58 -11.98 8.79
CA GLU A 224 -2.84 -12.05 10.23
C GLU A 224 -3.67 -13.28 10.63
N TYR A 225 -4.10 -14.10 9.66
CA TYR A 225 -4.91 -15.28 9.95
C TYR A 225 -4.12 -16.27 10.80
N VAL A 226 -4.80 -16.97 11.69
CA VAL A 226 -4.16 -17.95 12.57
C VAL A 226 -4.37 -19.35 11.99
N PRO A 227 -3.32 -20.16 11.80
CA PRO A 227 -3.46 -21.52 11.31
C PRO A 227 -4.17 -22.39 12.34
N ILE A 228 -5.03 -23.28 11.87
CA ILE A 228 -5.77 -24.21 12.73
C ILE A 228 -4.94 -25.48 12.88
N LEU A 229 -4.11 -25.51 13.92
CA LEU A 229 -3.28 -26.66 14.25
C LEU A 229 -3.81 -27.34 15.50
N ALA A 230 -3.76 -28.67 15.52
CA ALA A 230 -4.09 -29.42 16.72
C ALA A 230 -3.12 -29.01 17.85
N PRO A 231 -3.60 -28.80 19.07
CA PRO A 231 -2.73 -28.48 20.20
C PRO A 231 -1.72 -29.61 20.41
N GLU A 232 -0.43 -29.27 20.45
CA GLU A 232 0.63 -30.26 20.73
C GLU A 232 0.50 -30.75 22.17
N ILE A 233 0.46 -32.08 22.34
CA ILE A 233 0.13 -32.75 23.61
C ILE A 233 1.21 -32.52 24.70
N ASN A 234 2.43 -32.10 24.34
CA ASN A 234 3.59 -32.05 25.25
C ASN A 234 4.35 -30.70 25.30
N GLY A 235 3.77 -29.59 24.85
CA GLY A 235 4.40 -28.27 24.95
C GLY A 235 3.46 -27.26 25.60
N THR A 236 4.02 -26.28 26.32
CA THR A 236 3.34 -25.01 26.68
C THR A 236 3.04 -24.15 25.44
N GLY A 237 2.59 -24.78 24.35
CA GLY A 237 2.12 -24.12 23.14
C GLY A 237 0.73 -23.58 23.42
N GLN A 238 0.64 -22.30 23.75
CA GLN A 238 -0.62 -21.57 23.62
C GLN A 238 -1.10 -21.78 22.18
N SER A 239 -2.19 -22.54 21.96
CA SER A 239 -2.96 -22.38 20.73
C SER A 239 -3.44 -20.93 20.72
N ALA A 240 -2.72 -20.07 20.00
CA ALA A 240 -3.00 -18.65 19.86
C ALA A 240 -4.23 -18.39 18.97
N LEU A 241 -5.20 -19.31 18.96
CA LEU A 241 -6.50 -19.13 18.33
C LEU A 241 -7.31 -18.21 19.24
N ALA A 242 -7.32 -16.93 18.87
CA ALA A 242 -8.19 -15.92 19.45
C ALA A 242 -9.08 -15.41 18.31
N LEU A 243 -10.39 -15.59 18.46
CA LEU A 243 -11.40 -15.01 17.59
C LEU A 243 -12.14 -13.94 18.37
N GLU A 244 -12.13 -12.73 17.86
CA GLU A 244 -12.91 -11.61 18.38
C GLU A 244 -14.15 -11.44 17.52
N LEU A 245 -15.31 -11.47 18.16
CA LEU A 245 -16.62 -11.29 17.52
C LEU A 245 -17.18 -9.93 17.92
N ARG A 246 -17.45 -9.10 16.91
CA ARG A 246 -17.99 -7.76 17.10
C ARG A 246 -19.39 -7.67 16.51
N LEU A 247 -20.35 -7.16 17.28
CA LEU A 247 -21.70 -6.96 16.80
C LEU A 247 -21.85 -5.55 16.22
N ARG A 248 -22.10 -5.44 14.91
CA ARG A 248 -22.21 -4.16 14.22
C ARG A 248 -23.35 -4.17 13.21
N ASN A 249 -24.40 -3.40 13.52
CA ASN A 249 -25.48 -3.13 12.58
C ASN A 249 -25.01 -2.10 11.55
N ILE A 250 -25.29 -2.33 10.27
CA ILE A 250 -24.85 -1.48 9.16
C ILE A 250 -26.02 -1.04 8.30
N GLY A 251 -25.88 0.16 7.70
CA GLY A 251 -26.87 0.65 6.75
C GLY A 251 -26.76 -0.02 5.38
N LEU A 252 -27.88 -0.11 4.66
CA LEU A 252 -27.97 -0.71 3.32
C LEU A 252 -26.94 -0.11 2.33
N GLY A 253 -26.78 1.22 2.31
CA GLY A 253 -25.85 1.89 1.40
C GLY A 253 -24.37 1.57 1.62
N TYR A 254 -23.96 1.35 2.87
CA TYR A 254 -22.58 0.93 3.18
C TYR A 254 -22.37 -0.54 2.82
N TRP A 255 -23.36 -1.38 3.05
CA TRP A 255 -23.32 -2.79 2.66
C TRP A 255 -23.18 -2.97 1.15
N THR A 256 -23.97 -2.24 0.35
CA THR A 256 -23.88 -2.29 -1.12
C THR A 256 -22.52 -1.81 -1.62
N LEU A 257 -21.96 -0.77 -1.01
CA LEU A 257 -20.59 -0.31 -1.30
C LEU A 257 -19.55 -1.40 -1.02
N GLN A 258 -19.63 -2.07 0.13
CA GLN A 258 -18.72 -3.16 0.49
C GLN A 258 -18.80 -4.33 -0.49
N LEU A 259 -20.00 -4.71 -0.92
CA LEU A 259 -20.19 -5.77 -1.92
C LEU A 259 -19.52 -5.40 -3.26
N GLN A 260 -19.79 -4.20 -3.78
CA GLN A 260 -19.24 -3.75 -5.06
C GLN A 260 -17.72 -3.61 -5.01
N MET A 261 -17.18 -3.01 -3.94
CA MET A 261 -15.73 -2.89 -3.76
C MET A 261 -15.07 -4.25 -3.55
N GLY A 262 -15.72 -5.14 -2.79
CA GLY A 262 -15.24 -6.51 -2.59
C GLY A 262 -15.07 -7.27 -3.92
N GLN A 263 -16.07 -7.18 -4.79
CA GLN A 263 -16.00 -7.74 -6.14
C GLN A 263 -14.90 -7.06 -6.98
N GLY A 264 -14.84 -5.73 -6.97
CA GLY A 264 -13.81 -4.99 -7.70
C GLY A 264 -12.38 -5.34 -7.28
N PHE A 265 -12.15 -5.57 -5.98
CA PHE A 265 -10.84 -6.03 -5.50
C PHE A 265 -10.54 -7.48 -5.84
N ASP A 266 -11.53 -8.37 -5.78
CA ASP A 266 -11.37 -9.76 -6.21
C ASP A 266 -11.05 -9.85 -7.70
N ASP A 267 -11.70 -9.02 -8.52
CA ASP A 267 -11.39 -8.87 -9.94
C ASP A 267 -10.01 -8.25 -10.14
N ALA A 268 -9.60 -7.29 -9.31
CA ALA A 268 -8.26 -6.71 -9.42
C ALA A 268 -7.15 -7.70 -9.02
N GLU A 269 -7.40 -8.59 -8.07
CA GLU A 269 -6.53 -9.72 -7.72
C GLU A 269 -6.42 -10.67 -8.92
N ARG A 270 -7.55 -11.08 -9.49
CA ARG A 270 -7.61 -12.12 -10.55
C ARG A 270 -7.14 -11.64 -11.92
N LEU A 271 -7.55 -10.44 -12.33
CA LEU A 271 -7.31 -9.89 -13.67
C LEU A 271 -6.00 -9.12 -13.74
N TYR A 272 -5.70 -8.31 -12.72
CA TYR A 272 -4.51 -7.47 -12.71
C TYR A 272 -3.35 -8.09 -11.93
N GLY A 273 -3.60 -9.11 -11.09
CA GLY A 273 -2.57 -9.81 -10.31
C GLY A 273 -2.08 -9.02 -9.10
N MET A 274 -2.83 -8.01 -8.64
CA MET A 274 -2.39 -7.11 -7.56
C MET A 274 -1.99 -7.90 -6.31
N SER A 275 -1.06 -7.36 -5.53
CA SER A 275 -0.53 -8.11 -4.39
C SER A 275 -1.62 -8.34 -3.33
N GLU A 276 -1.67 -9.56 -2.78
CA GLU A 276 -2.66 -9.91 -1.75
C GLU A 276 -2.56 -8.96 -0.55
N TYR A 277 -1.34 -8.57 -0.17
CA TYR A 277 -1.07 -7.62 0.90
C TYR A 277 -1.73 -6.26 0.66
N ASP A 278 -1.59 -5.70 -0.55
CA ASP A 278 -2.15 -4.38 -0.86
C ASP A 278 -3.68 -4.44 -0.86
N ILE A 279 -4.25 -5.46 -1.49
CA ILE A 279 -5.71 -5.66 -1.57
C ILE A 279 -6.32 -5.87 -0.19
N ASP A 280 -5.72 -6.74 0.62
CA ASP A 280 -6.23 -7.02 1.96
C ASP A 280 -6.12 -5.79 2.88
N SER A 281 -5.09 -4.96 2.70
CA SER A 281 -4.97 -3.67 3.41
C SER A 281 -6.13 -2.71 3.06
N PHE A 282 -6.50 -2.62 1.77
CA PHE A 282 -7.67 -1.84 1.35
C PHE A 282 -8.99 -2.44 1.86
N LYS A 283 -9.14 -3.76 1.80
CA LYS A 283 -10.32 -4.48 2.33
C LYS A 283 -10.47 -4.28 3.83
N GLN A 284 -9.38 -4.36 4.59
CA GLN A 284 -9.35 -4.08 6.03
C GLN A 284 -9.77 -2.64 6.32
N MET A 285 -9.25 -1.68 5.58
CA MET A 285 -9.62 -0.28 5.74
C MET A 285 -11.12 -0.08 5.52
N ILE A 286 -11.68 -0.64 4.44
CA ILE A 286 -13.10 -0.49 4.12
C ILE A 286 -13.99 -1.26 5.10
N GLY A 287 -13.58 -2.46 5.52
CA GLY A 287 -14.33 -3.32 6.42
C GLY A 287 -14.33 -2.86 7.87
N GLY A 288 -13.18 -2.41 8.39
CA GLY A 288 -12.98 -2.15 9.81
C GLY A 288 -13.02 -0.68 10.24
N SER A 289 -13.15 0.28 9.31
CA SER A 289 -13.07 1.71 9.64
C SER A 289 -14.44 2.41 9.69
N SER A 290 -14.46 3.62 10.25
CA SER A 290 -15.62 4.50 10.15
C SER A 290 -15.76 5.05 8.71
N PRO A 291 -16.98 5.32 8.22
CA PRO A 291 -17.20 5.88 6.87
C PRO A 291 -16.38 7.15 6.59
N TRP A 292 -16.18 7.99 7.62
CA TRP A 292 -15.36 9.20 7.51
C TRP A 292 -13.88 8.93 7.21
N LYS A 293 -13.30 7.85 7.76
CA LYS A 293 -11.92 7.46 7.47
C LYS A 293 -11.78 7.02 6.01
N ILE A 294 -12.76 6.29 5.48
CA ILE A 294 -12.75 5.84 4.08
C ILE A 294 -12.83 7.05 3.14
N LEU A 295 -13.73 8.00 3.40
CA LEU A 295 -13.85 9.23 2.61
C LEU A 295 -12.55 10.05 2.64
N LEU A 296 -11.93 10.19 3.82
CA LEU A 296 -10.65 10.87 3.98
C LEU A 296 -9.56 10.20 3.14
N VAL A 297 -9.38 8.88 3.26
CA VAL A 297 -8.37 8.14 2.49
C VAL A 297 -8.59 8.29 0.99
N TYR A 298 -9.83 8.16 0.52
CA TYR A 298 -10.14 8.32 -0.90
C TYR A 298 -9.82 9.73 -1.40
N SER A 299 -10.17 10.76 -0.61
CA SER A 299 -9.86 12.16 -0.94
C SER A 299 -8.36 12.41 -1.00
N ILE A 300 -7.60 11.85 -0.05
CA ILE A 300 -6.14 11.96 -0.02
C ILE A 300 -5.52 11.19 -1.22
N ALA A 301 -6.09 10.05 -1.63
CA ALA A 301 -5.57 9.26 -2.75
C ALA A 301 -5.73 9.99 -4.09
N ILE A 302 -6.87 10.65 -4.28
CA ILE A 302 -7.10 11.56 -5.40
C ILE A 302 -6.06 12.69 -5.38
N LEU A 303 -5.85 13.31 -4.22
CA LEU A 303 -4.92 14.42 -4.07
C LEU A 303 -3.48 14.00 -4.42
N HIS A 304 -3.06 12.82 -3.93
CA HIS A 304 -1.77 12.22 -4.26
C HIS A 304 -1.61 12.04 -5.78
N LEU A 305 -2.63 11.47 -6.45
CA LEU A 305 -2.62 11.27 -7.91
C LEU A 305 -2.51 12.60 -8.68
N VAL A 306 -3.24 13.64 -8.24
CA VAL A 306 -3.19 14.98 -8.84
C VAL A 306 -1.79 15.56 -8.74
N PHE A 307 -1.19 15.55 -7.55
CA PHE A 307 0.13 16.13 -7.34
C PHE A 307 1.23 15.33 -8.00
N GLU A 308 1.11 14.00 -8.11
CA GLU A 308 2.04 13.17 -8.88
C GLU A 308 2.01 13.54 -10.36
N PHE A 309 0.82 13.72 -10.93
CA PHE A 309 0.68 14.19 -12.30
C PHE A 309 1.25 15.61 -12.49
N LEU A 310 1.00 16.52 -11.55
CA LEU A 310 1.57 17.87 -11.58
C LEU A 310 3.11 17.84 -11.47
N ALA A 311 3.67 17.00 -10.60
CA ALA A 311 5.10 16.81 -10.45
C ALA A 311 5.72 16.30 -11.76
N PHE A 312 5.17 15.23 -12.33
CA PHE A 312 5.62 14.67 -13.59
C PHE A 312 5.54 15.68 -14.74
N SER A 313 4.41 16.39 -14.88
CA SER A 313 4.23 17.35 -15.96
C SER A 313 5.17 18.56 -15.83
N ALA A 314 5.41 19.05 -14.62
CA ALA A 314 6.36 20.13 -14.37
C ALA A 314 7.80 19.70 -14.63
N ASP A 315 8.16 18.47 -14.29
CA ASP A 315 9.48 17.90 -14.54
C ASP A 315 9.72 17.68 -16.04
N LEU A 316 8.75 17.12 -16.76
CA LEU A 316 8.81 16.97 -18.22
C LEU A 316 8.97 18.31 -18.93
N GLU A 317 8.19 19.32 -18.55
CA GLU A 317 8.24 20.67 -19.11
C GLU A 317 9.60 21.31 -18.87
N PHE A 318 10.13 21.22 -17.65
CA PHE A 318 11.46 21.70 -17.30
C PHE A 318 12.54 21.03 -18.17
N TRP A 319 12.57 19.70 -18.22
CA TRP A 319 13.60 18.98 -18.99
C TRP A 319 13.44 19.13 -20.49
N ARG A 320 12.25 19.45 -21.00
CA ARG A 320 12.06 19.75 -22.42
C ARG A 320 12.61 21.12 -22.79
N GLU A 321 12.30 22.15 -22.01
CA GLU A 321 12.57 23.55 -22.34
C GLU A 321 13.98 24.02 -21.93
N LYS A 322 14.61 23.35 -20.97
CA LYS A 322 15.95 23.72 -20.50
C LYS A 322 17.02 23.51 -21.59
N THR A 323 17.79 24.56 -21.87
CA THR A 323 18.92 24.59 -22.82
C THR A 323 20.29 24.63 -22.14
N SER A 324 20.43 25.34 -21.00
CA SER A 324 21.63 25.29 -20.14
C SER A 324 21.40 24.35 -18.95
N PHE A 325 22.31 23.38 -18.76
CA PHE A 325 22.19 22.37 -17.71
C PHE A 325 23.08 22.64 -16.50
N GLU A 326 23.69 23.82 -16.42
CA GLU A 326 24.52 24.24 -15.28
C GLU A 326 23.81 24.01 -13.95
N GLY A 327 24.54 23.46 -12.97
CA GLY A 327 24.03 23.16 -11.63
C GLY A 327 23.31 21.81 -11.46
N LEU A 328 23.11 21.03 -12.53
CA LEU A 328 22.57 19.68 -12.45
C LEU A 328 23.68 18.63 -12.39
N SER A 329 23.52 17.63 -11.51
CA SER A 329 24.47 16.53 -11.33
C SER A 329 24.14 15.36 -12.27
N SER A 330 24.99 15.09 -13.25
CA SER A 330 24.87 13.88 -14.08
C SER A 330 25.13 12.60 -13.28
N SER A 331 26.00 12.67 -12.28
CA SER A 331 26.29 11.56 -11.39
C SER A 331 25.08 11.15 -10.54
N SER A 332 24.31 12.11 -10.01
CA SER A 332 23.06 11.82 -9.28
C SER A 332 22.02 11.18 -10.20
N LEU A 333 21.86 11.70 -11.42
CA LEU A 333 20.93 11.12 -12.40
C LEU A 333 21.34 9.70 -12.84
N GLY A 334 22.64 9.44 -12.97
CA GLY A 334 23.19 8.10 -13.19
C GLY A 334 22.90 7.13 -12.04
N LEU A 335 23.08 7.57 -10.78
CA LEU A 335 22.72 6.78 -9.61
C LEU A 335 21.21 6.49 -9.55
N GLN A 336 20.36 7.47 -9.89
CA GLN A 336 18.91 7.26 -10.00
C GLN A 336 18.55 6.26 -11.09
N CYS A 337 19.22 6.28 -12.24
CA CYS A 337 19.02 5.28 -13.28
C CYS A 337 19.42 3.87 -12.78
N CYS A 338 20.57 3.74 -12.12
CA CYS A 338 21.02 2.48 -11.53
C CYS A 338 20.03 1.95 -10.49
N SER A 339 19.54 2.81 -9.59
CA SER A 339 18.51 2.46 -8.60
C SER A 339 17.21 1.97 -9.27
N ASN A 340 16.74 2.65 -10.32
CA ASN A 340 15.55 2.22 -11.06
C ASN A 340 15.74 0.88 -11.79
N VAL A 341 16.95 0.58 -12.28
CA VAL A 341 17.28 -0.75 -12.83
C VAL A 341 17.20 -1.82 -11.75
N ILE A 342 17.79 -1.57 -10.57
CA ILE A 342 17.72 -2.50 -9.42
C ILE A 342 16.26 -2.74 -9.03
N MET A 343 15.45 -1.68 -8.97
CA MET A 343 14.02 -1.78 -8.67
C MET A 343 13.26 -2.60 -9.74
N LEU A 344 13.55 -2.38 -11.02
CA LEU A 344 12.94 -3.14 -12.11
C LEU A 344 13.25 -4.64 -11.99
N LEU A 345 14.53 -4.99 -11.75
CA LEU A 345 14.96 -6.38 -11.52
C LEU A 345 14.25 -6.98 -10.30
N TYR A 346 14.11 -6.22 -9.23
CA TYR A 346 13.39 -6.65 -8.03
C TYR A 346 11.93 -6.96 -8.32
N VAL A 347 11.21 -6.08 -9.02
CA VAL A 347 9.80 -6.30 -9.34
C VAL A 347 9.60 -7.47 -10.31
N MET A 348 10.53 -7.67 -11.25
CA MET A 348 10.54 -8.84 -12.13
C MET A 348 10.75 -10.15 -11.36
N GLU A 349 11.68 -10.17 -10.39
CA GLU A 349 11.94 -11.33 -9.54
C GLU A 349 10.73 -11.65 -8.64
N GLN A 350 10.09 -10.62 -8.08
CA GLN A 350 8.90 -10.77 -7.23
C GLN A 350 7.64 -11.20 -8.01
N GLN A 351 7.70 -11.31 -9.35
CA GLN A 351 6.56 -11.63 -10.21
C GLN A 351 5.33 -10.76 -9.92
N LYS A 352 5.56 -9.48 -9.57
CA LYS A 352 4.46 -8.52 -9.39
C LYS A 352 3.75 -8.29 -10.72
N THR A 353 2.58 -7.66 -10.65
CA THR A 353 1.75 -7.35 -11.83
C THR A 353 2.55 -6.77 -12.98
N LYS A 354 2.28 -7.25 -14.20
CA LYS A 354 2.89 -6.72 -15.43
C LYS A 354 2.70 -5.21 -15.55
N PHE A 355 1.58 -4.69 -15.02
CA PHE A 355 1.29 -3.27 -14.95
C PHE A 355 2.35 -2.48 -14.16
N VAL A 356 2.72 -2.93 -12.95
CA VAL A 356 3.75 -2.27 -12.13
C VAL A 356 5.11 -2.31 -12.80
N ILE A 357 5.44 -3.42 -13.49
CA ILE A 357 6.68 -3.53 -14.28
C ILE A 357 6.72 -2.45 -15.37
N TYR A 358 5.62 -2.25 -16.11
CA TYR A 358 5.55 -1.25 -17.16
C TYR A 358 5.70 0.18 -16.65
N LEU A 359 5.10 0.51 -15.49
CA LEU A 359 5.25 1.83 -14.88
C LEU A 359 6.70 2.13 -14.48
N ILE A 360 7.38 1.17 -13.85
CA ILE A 360 8.79 1.31 -13.47
C ILE A 360 9.70 1.38 -14.70
N ALA A 361 9.42 0.57 -15.73
CA ALA A 361 10.14 0.63 -17.00
C ALA A 361 9.97 1.99 -17.70
N PHE A 362 8.76 2.56 -17.69
CA PHE A 362 8.51 3.91 -18.20
C PHE A 362 9.30 4.97 -17.41
N ARG A 363 9.32 4.89 -16.08
CA ARG A 363 10.13 5.76 -15.22
C ARG A 363 11.62 5.66 -15.55
N LEU A 364 12.13 4.45 -15.76
CA LEU A 364 13.52 4.22 -16.18
C LEU A 364 13.81 4.85 -17.55
N LEU A 365 12.94 4.65 -18.54
CA LEU A 365 13.09 5.23 -19.87
C LEU A 365 13.12 6.77 -19.81
N PHE A 366 12.25 7.36 -19.01
CA PHE A 366 12.22 8.81 -18.80
C PHE A 366 13.52 9.33 -18.17
N GLN A 367 14.07 8.62 -17.17
CA GLN A 367 15.35 8.99 -16.56
C GLN A 367 16.53 8.81 -17.52
N LEU A 368 16.54 7.75 -18.33
CA LEU A 368 17.53 7.55 -19.39
C LEU A 368 17.48 8.67 -20.44
N TRP A 369 16.28 9.15 -20.79
CA TRP A 369 16.12 10.29 -21.68
C TRP A 369 16.75 11.57 -21.11
N LYS A 370 16.54 11.87 -19.82
CA LYS A 370 17.20 13.00 -19.15
C LYS A 370 18.72 12.83 -19.12
N LEU A 371 19.21 11.63 -18.80
CA LEU A 371 20.64 11.34 -18.73
C LEU A 371 21.31 11.53 -20.10
N LYS A 372 20.64 11.06 -21.16
CA LYS A 372 21.06 11.30 -22.55
C LYS A 372 21.06 12.78 -22.91
N LYS A 373 20.13 13.59 -22.41
CA LYS A 373 20.10 15.04 -22.68
C LYS A 373 21.27 15.77 -22.02
N LEU A 374 21.66 15.32 -20.83
CA LEU A 374 22.72 15.90 -20.01
C LEU A 374 24.12 15.48 -20.44
N THR A 375 24.26 14.35 -21.14
CA THR A 375 25.57 13.76 -21.50
C THR A 375 25.83 13.86 -23.01
N THR A 376 27.05 14.25 -23.41
CA THR A 376 27.57 13.99 -24.77
C THR A 376 28.52 12.81 -24.74
N PHE A 377 28.42 11.92 -25.71
CA PHE A 377 29.45 10.91 -25.95
C PHE A 377 30.61 11.56 -26.71
N GLN A 378 31.76 11.69 -26.07
CA GLN A 378 33.02 11.99 -26.77
C GLN A 378 33.82 10.71 -26.90
N ARG A 379 34.23 10.40 -28.14
CA ARG A 379 35.08 9.24 -28.44
C ARG A 379 36.51 9.59 -28.07
N GLN A 380 37.15 8.76 -27.24
CA GLN A 380 38.53 8.92 -26.81
C GLN A 380 39.41 7.88 -27.52
N GLU A 381 40.64 8.25 -27.87
CA GLU A 381 41.58 7.36 -28.58
C GLU A 381 42.22 6.29 -27.68
N SER A 382 42.13 6.45 -26.36
CA SER A 382 42.66 5.51 -25.36
C SER A 382 41.55 4.88 -24.50
N TRP A 383 41.80 3.67 -24.01
CA TRP A 383 40.83 2.90 -23.23
C TRP A 383 40.57 3.56 -21.85
N PRO A 384 39.30 3.72 -21.42
CA PRO A 384 38.06 3.39 -22.12
C PRO A 384 37.75 4.38 -23.27
N PHE A 385 37.52 3.84 -24.48
CA PHE A 385 37.36 4.58 -25.75
C PHE A 385 36.16 5.55 -25.84
N VAL A 386 35.40 5.69 -24.77
CA VAL A 386 34.22 6.55 -24.65
C VAL A 386 34.33 7.30 -23.33
N ARG A 387 34.50 8.62 -23.40
CA ARG A 387 34.49 9.50 -22.24
C ARG A 387 33.09 10.08 -22.07
N TRP A 388 32.55 9.94 -20.86
CA TRP A 388 31.35 10.64 -20.43
C TRP A 388 31.70 12.12 -20.27
N VAL A 389 31.15 12.99 -21.12
CA VAL A 389 31.32 14.44 -21.02
C VAL A 389 29.97 15.08 -20.71
N ASP A 390 29.91 15.67 -19.52
CA ASP A 390 28.73 16.30 -18.97
C ASP A 390 28.52 17.68 -19.63
N ARG A 391 27.38 17.89 -20.31
CA ARG A 391 27.03 19.17 -20.94
C ARG A 391 26.64 20.25 -19.92
N SER A 392 26.44 19.89 -18.65
CA SER A 392 26.11 20.86 -17.60
C SER A 392 27.27 21.79 -17.26
N ARG A 393 28.47 21.52 -17.75
CA ARG A 393 29.69 22.23 -17.37
C ARG A 393 30.24 22.85 -18.64
N GLY A 394 30.17 24.18 -18.75
CA GLY A 394 30.74 24.90 -19.88
C GLY A 394 32.24 24.59 -20.04
N ASP A 395 32.81 24.90 -21.20
CA ASP A 395 34.22 24.66 -21.57
C ASP A 395 35.25 25.50 -20.76
N LEU A 396 34.86 26.02 -19.58
CA LEU A 396 35.64 26.90 -18.72
C LEU A 396 36.33 26.10 -17.60
N ALA A 397 37.47 26.61 -17.12
CA ALA A 397 38.25 25.99 -16.03
C ALA A 397 37.42 25.72 -14.75
N GLU A 398 36.43 26.57 -14.45
CA GLU A 398 35.49 26.38 -13.34
C GLU A 398 34.63 25.11 -13.49
N GLY A 399 34.32 24.71 -14.74
CA GLY A 399 33.59 23.49 -15.05
C GLY A 399 34.40 22.23 -14.77
N GLU A 400 35.70 22.24 -15.07
CA GLU A 400 36.61 21.12 -14.78
C GLU A 400 36.82 20.92 -13.27
N GLU A 401 36.99 22.00 -12.50
CA GLU A 401 37.14 21.91 -11.04
C GLU A 401 35.89 21.31 -10.35
N VAL A 402 34.72 21.67 -10.85
CA VAL A 402 33.43 21.12 -10.41
C VAL A 402 33.33 19.64 -10.76
N ASP A 403 33.77 19.23 -11.96
CA ASP A 403 33.79 17.82 -12.39
C ASP A 403 34.70 16.97 -11.51
N ASP A 404 35.92 17.43 -11.25
CA ASP A 404 36.86 16.74 -10.37
C ASP A 404 36.36 16.65 -8.93
N SER A 405 35.65 17.67 -8.47
CA SER A 405 35.02 17.67 -7.14
C SER A 405 33.87 16.68 -7.06
N GLU A 406 33.02 16.60 -8.08
CA GLU A 406 31.95 15.61 -8.14
C GLU A 406 32.51 14.19 -8.26
N ARG A 407 33.54 13.95 -9.09
CA ARG A 407 34.22 12.65 -9.19
C ARG A 407 34.84 12.23 -7.86
N ARG A 408 35.40 13.17 -7.09
CA ARG A 408 35.89 12.90 -5.74
C ARG A 408 34.75 12.56 -4.80
N CYS A 409 33.66 13.34 -4.81
CA CYS A 409 32.45 13.05 -4.04
C CYS A 409 31.92 11.64 -4.34
N MET A 410 31.77 11.30 -5.62
CA MET A 410 31.31 9.98 -6.06
C MET A 410 32.24 8.84 -5.64
N ARG A 411 33.57 9.04 -5.68
CA ARG A 411 34.53 8.05 -5.20
C ARG A 411 34.40 7.82 -3.70
N TRP A 412 34.34 8.88 -2.90
CA TRP A 412 34.13 8.78 -1.45
C TRP A 412 32.78 8.16 -1.10
N LEU A 413 31.73 8.54 -1.85
CA LEU A 413 30.39 7.99 -1.70
C LEU A 413 30.37 6.49 -1.96
N LEU A 414 31.01 6.02 -3.04
CA LEU A 414 31.13 4.60 -3.35
C LEU A 414 32.00 3.86 -2.32
N LEU A 415 33.10 4.47 -1.88
CA LEU A 415 33.99 3.91 -0.86
C LEU A 415 33.27 3.73 0.48
N LEU A 416 32.32 4.61 0.81
CA LEU A 416 31.47 4.49 2.00
C LEU A 416 30.32 3.49 1.80
N LEU A 417 29.66 3.54 0.63
CA LEU A 417 28.49 2.73 0.34
C LEU A 417 28.84 1.25 0.18
N LEU A 418 29.93 0.93 -0.52
CA LEU A 418 30.32 -0.44 -0.83
C LEU A 418 30.52 -1.32 0.41
N PRO A 419 31.29 -0.92 1.45
CA PRO A 419 31.42 -1.72 2.67
C PRO A 419 30.09 -1.83 3.42
N LEU A 420 29.25 -0.79 3.41
CA LEU A 420 27.92 -0.83 4.04
C LEU A 420 27.00 -1.84 3.35
N VAL A 421 26.92 -1.80 2.02
CA VAL A 421 26.12 -2.73 1.21
C VAL A 421 26.62 -4.15 1.36
N VAL A 422 27.95 -4.35 1.35
CA VAL A 422 28.54 -5.69 1.56
C VAL A 422 28.23 -6.20 2.96
N THR A 423 28.43 -5.40 4.00
CA THR A 423 28.14 -5.79 5.38
C THR A 423 26.66 -6.14 5.56
N PHE A 424 25.76 -5.33 5.01
CA PHE A 424 24.32 -5.59 5.05
C PHE A 424 23.93 -6.84 4.25
N SER A 425 24.51 -7.02 3.06
CA SER A 425 24.23 -8.20 2.21
C SER A 425 24.72 -9.50 2.87
N VAL A 426 25.87 -9.46 3.55
CA VAL A 426 26.41 -10.58 4.33
C VAL A 426 25.55 -10.84 5.56
N TYR A 427 25.17 -9.81 6.32
CA TYR A 427 24.25 -9.94 7.46
C TYR A 427 22.95 -10.63 7.03
N ARG A 428 22.37 -10.19 5.90
CA ARG A 428 21.17 -10.80 5.35
C ARG A 428 21.39 -12.24 4.91
N LEU A 429 22.51 -12.54 4.25
CA LEU A 429 22.87 -13.90 3.85
C LEU A 429 22.93 -14.88 5.05
N LEU A 430 23.37 -14.38 6.22
CA LEU A 430 23.49 -15.17 7.45
C LEU A 430 22.17 -15.29 8.22
N THR A 431 21.32 -14.28 8.19
CA THR A 431 20.10 -14.20 9.02
C THR A 431 18.81 -14.56 8.30
N GLN A 432 18.77 -14.44 6.97
CA GLN A 432 17.57 -14.66 6.16
C GLN A 432 17.76 -15.80 5.17
N GLU A 433 16.66 -16.46 4.86
CA GLU A 433 16.62 -17.56 3.90
C GLU A 433 16.28 -17.03 2.50
N PHE A 434 16.94 -17.56 1.47
CA PHE A 434 16.75 -17.13 0.08
C PHE A 434 16.47 -18.31 -0.83
N ARG A 435 15.77 -18.03 -1.94
CA ARG A 435 15.45 -19.00 -2.98
C ARG A 435 16.66 -19.34 -3.85
N SER A 436 17.46 -18.34 -4.20
CA SER A 436 18.62 -18.47 -5.07
C SER A 436 19.64 -17.37 -4.80
N TRP A 437 20.88 -17.56 -5.28
CA TRP A 437 21.91 -16.52 -5.25
C TRP A 437 21.48 -15.24 -6.00
N TYR A 438 20.75 -15.39 -7.11
CA TYR A 438 20.17 -14.26 -7.84
C TYR A 438 19.18 -13.47 -6.98
N SER A 439 18.25 -14.19 -6.35
CA SER A 439 17.24 -13.60 -5.46
C SER A 439 17.87 -12.87 -4.27
N TRP A 440 18.93 -13.46 -3.69
CA TRP A 440 19.72 -12.82 -2.63
C TRP A 440 20.36 -11.50 -3.08
N ILE A 441 21.04 -11.49 -4.22
CA ILE A 441 21.70 -10.27 -4.74
C ILE A 441 20.66 -9.19 -5.04
N VAL A 442 19.61 -9.52 -5.80
CA VAL A 442 18.59 -8.56 -6.22
C VAL A 442 17.84 -8.01 -5.01
N LEU A 443 17.41 -8.86 -4.08
CA LEU A 443 16.69 -8.42 -2.89
C LEU A 443 17.58 -7.60 -1.95
N SER A 444 18.87 -7.94 -1.83
CA SER A 444 19.82 -7.17 -1.02
C SER A 444 20.08 -5.80 -1.62
N LEU A 445 20.35 -5.74 -2.92
CA LEU A 445 20.54 -4.47 -3.63
C LEU A 445 19.29 -3.59 -3.60
N ALA A 446 18.09 -4.17 -3.77
CA ALA A 446 16.84 -3.42 -3.73
C ALA A 446 16.60 -2.79 -2.35
N MET A 447 16.80 -3.54 -1.27
CA MET A 447 16.69 -3.02 0.08
C MET A 447 17.73 -1.93 0.37
N CYS A 448 19.00 -2.16 0.00
CA CYS A 448 20.04 -1.14 0.10
C CYS A 448 19.70 0.11 -0.72
N SER A 449 19.15 -0.06 -1.93
CA SER A 449 18.77 1.06 -2.79
C SER A 449 17.62 1.87 -2.20
N GLN A 450 16.63 1.21 -1.57
CA GLN A 450 15.49 1.90 -0.96
C GLN A 450 15.88 2.58 0.34
N THR A 451 16.51 1.86 1.27
CA THR A 451 16.94 2.41 2.57
C THR A 451 18.09 3.42 2.43
N GLY A 452 19.01 3.19 1.49
CA GLY A 452 20.15 4.04 1.20
C GLY A 452 19.87 5.18 0.22
N GLY A 453 18.61 5.49 -0.11
CA GLY A 453 18.31 6.48 -1.15
C GLY A 453 18.88 7.90 -0.88
N PHE A 454 19.20 8.24 0.37
CA PHE A 454 19.92 9.48 0.72
C PHE A 454 21.23 9.61 -0.08
N VAL A 455 21.90 8.48 -0.27
CA VAL A 455 23.14 8.35 -1.02
C VAL A 455 22.92 8.73 -2.49
N VAL A 456 21.79 8.34 -3.09
CA VAL A 456 21.46 8.63 -4.49
C VAL A 456 21.25 10.14 -4.73
N MET A 457 20.74 10.86 -3.74
CA MET A 457 20.51 12.31 -3.82
C MET A 457 21.70 13.16 -3.34
N THR A 458 22.68 12.54 -2.68
CA THR A 458 23.86 13.22 -2.13
C THR A 458 24.66 13.99 -3.18
N PRO A 459 24.92 13.47 -4.41
CA PRO A 459 25.68 14.22 -5.40
C PRO A 459 24.97 15.51 -5.83
N GLN A 460 23.64 15.51 -5.93
CA GLN A 460 22.88 16.72 -6.27
C GLN A 460 22.92 17.75 -5.12
N VAL A 461 22.76 17.31 -3.88
CA VAL A 461 22.86 18.19 -2.69
C VAL A 461 24.27 18.80 -2.58
N PHE A 462 25.31 17.99 -2.83
CA PHE A 462 26.70 18.45 -2.88
C PHE A 462 26.93 19.45 -4.02
N MET A 463 26.36 19.18 -5.19
CA MET A 463 26.46 20.07 -6.34
C MET A 463 25.84 21.44 -6.07
N ASN A 464 24.65 21.48 -5.45
CA ASN A 464 24.02 22.72 -5.00
C ASN A 464 24.94 23.49 -4.04
N TYR A 465 25.68 22.79 -3.17
CA TYR A 465 26.63 23.41 -2.24
C TYR A 465 27.88 23.96 -2.91
N ARG A 466 28.38 23.33 -3.99
CA ARG A 466 29.54 23.81 -4.73
C ARG A 466 29.19 25.02 -5.59
N VAL A 467 28.08 24.99 -6.32
CA VAL A 467 27.62 26.10 -7.18
C VAL A 467 27.04 27.26 -6.35
N LYS A 468 26.77 27.04 -5.05
CA LYS A 468 26.11 28.02 -4.16
C LYS A 468 24.81 28.57 -4.74
N SER A 469 24.12 27.77 -5.55
CA SER A 469 22.85 28.11 -6.17
C SER A 469 21.96 26.89 -6.24
N VAL A 470 20.66 27.12 -6.07
CA VAL A 470 19.61 26.11 -6.28
C VAL A 470 18.65 26.56 -7.39
N GLN A 471 18.98 27.63 -8.11
CA GLN A 471 18.08 28.22 -9.13
C GLN A 471 17.90 27.30 -10.35
N HIS A 472 18.83 26.37 -10.54
CA HIS A 472 18.84 25.46 -11.68
C HIS A 472 17.96 24.22 -11.47
N LEU A 473 17.40 24.00 -10.28
CA LEU A 473 16.51 22.87 -10.01
C LEU A 473 15.05 23.14 -10.44
N PRO A 474 14.29 22.10 -10.82
CA PRO A 474 12.87 22.20 -11.15
C PRO A 474 12.01 22.39 -9.89
N TRP A 475 12.02 23.58 -9.31
CA TRP A 475 11.31 23.87 -8.04
C TRP A 475 9.82 23.56 -8.05
N ARG A 476 9.14 23.71 -9.19
CA ARG A 476 7.72 23.36 -9.31
C ARG A 476 7.52 21.85 -9.11
N ALA A 477 8.30 21.02 -9.81
CA ALA A 477 8.25 19.57 -9.69
C ALA A 477 8.65 19.11 -8.28
N LEU A 478 9.74 19.66 -7.73
CA LEU A 478 10.20 19.32 -6.37
C LEU A 478 9.17 19.68 -5.29
N THR A 479 8.45 20.80 -5.45
CA THR A 479 7.41 21.18 -4.49
C THR A 479 6.21 20.25 -4.57
N TYR A 480 5.77 19.88 -5.78
CA TYR A 480 4.69 18.90 -5.94
C TYR A 480 5.08 17.52 -5.42
N GLN A 481 6.32 17.08 -5.66
CA GLN A 481 6.85 15.83 -5.12
C GLN A 481 6.94 15.86 -3.59
N ALA A 482 7.33 16.98 -2.99
CA ALA A 482 7.33 17.12 -1.53
C ALA A 482 5.92 17.10 -0.93
N ILE A 483 4.93 17.68 -1.62
CA ILE A 483 3.54 17.56 -1.17
C ILE A 483 3.09 16.08 -1.19
N ASN A 484 3.51 15.31 -2.20
CA ASN A 484 3.23 13.87 -2.23
C ASN A 484 3.86 13.11 -1.07
N THR A 485 5.11 13.41 -0.70
CA THR A 485 5.77 12.72 0.41
C THR A 485 5.08 13.03 1.75
N PHE A 486 4.65 14.29 1.95
CA PHE A 486 3.79 14.64 3.08
C PHE A 486 2.45 13.91 3.08
N ILE A 487 1.84 13.70 1.91
CA ILE A 487 0.61 12.91 1.78
C ILE A 487 0.87 11.43 2.13
N ASP A 488 1.97 10.86 1.67
CA ASP A 488 2.39 9.49 1.98
C ASP A 488 2.62 9.28 3.49
N ASP A 489 3.15 10.29 4.19
CA ASP A 489 3.28 10.28 5.65
C ASP A 489 1.90 10.22 6.36
N VAL A 490 0.91 10.94 5.83
CA VAL A 490 -0.48 10.83 6.34
C VAL A 490 -1.04 9.44 6.03
N PHE A 491 -0.75 8.87 4.86
CA PHE A 491 -1.16 7.50 4.54
C PHE A 491 -0.50 6.46 5.43
N MET A 492 0.75 6.67 5.85
CA MET A 492 1.44 5.78 6.77
C MET A 492 0.67 5.64 8.11
N LEU A 493 -0.05 6.70 8.52
CA LEU A 493 -0.90 6.69 9.72
C LEU A 493 -2.27 6.05 9.49
N CYS A 494 -2.78 6.03 8.26
CA CYS A 494 -4.11 5.54 7.94
C CYS A 494 -4.16 4.10 7.40
N ILE A 495 -3.13 3.68 6.68
CA ILE A 495 -3.06 2.40 5.95
C ILE A 495 -1.79 1.64 6.36
N ARG A 496 -1.89 0.32 6.42
CA ARG A 496 -0.75 -0.55 6.72
C ARG A 496 0.26 -0.55 5.58
N MET A 497 1.29 0.29 5.66
CA MET A 497 2.40 0.30 4.70
C MET A 497 3.60 -0.57 5.15
N PRO A 498 4.32 -1.24 4.21
CA PRO A 498 5.55 -1.94 4.53
C PRO A 498 6.64 -1.00 5.06
N GLU A 499 7.45 -1.45 6.03
CA GLU A 499 8.48 -0.61 6.69
C GLU A 499 9.48 0.02 5.72
N VAL A 500 9.89 -0.73 4.69
CA VAL A 500 10.84 -0.26 3.66
C VAL A 500 10.30 0.98 2.94
N GLN A 501 8.99 0.99 2.67
CA GLN A 501 8.33 2.11 2.03
C GLN A 501 8.26 3.32 2.96
N LYS A 502 8.02 3.11 4.27
CA LYS A 502 8.04 4.18 5.27
C LYS A 502 9.40 4.89 5.32
N PHE A 503 10.50 4.13 5.31
CA PHE A 503 11.85 4.72 5.25
C PHE A 503 12.12 5.46 3.94
N SER A 504 11.55 5.00 2.82
CA SER A 504 11.71 5.66 1.52
C SER A 504 11.00 7.02 1.47
N VAL A 505 9.82 7.14 2.08
CA VAL A 505 9.06 8.41 2.15
C VAL A 505 9.78 9.40 3.06
N PHE A 506 10.09 8.97 4.29
CA PHE A 506 10.82 9.78 5.27
C PHE A 506 12.15 10.33 4.74
N ARG A 507 12.83 9.55 3.90
CA ARG A 507 14.04 9.99 3.20
C ARG A 507 13.79 11.20 2.31
N ASP A 508 12.76 11.14 1.47
CA ASP A 508 12.49 12.17 0.48
C ASP A 508 12.13 13.50 1.16
N ASP A 509 11.47 13.47 2.32
CA ASP A 509 11.20 14.66 3.15
C ASP A 509 12.46 15.33 3.69
N ILE A 510 13.39 14.55 4.26
CA ILE A 510 14.67 15.10 4.76
C ILE A 510 15.46 15.75 3.62
N VAL A 511 15.53 15.12 2.44
CA VAL A 511 16.23 15.68 1.27
C VAL A 511 15.58 17.00 0.84
N PHE A 512 14.24 17.07 0.87
CA PHE A 512 13.53 18.29 0.56
C PHE A 512 13.81 19.41 1.58
N ILE A 513 13.83 19.10 2.88
CA ILE A 513 14.20 20.05 3.95
C ILE A 513 15.61 20.59 3.73
N ILE A 514 16.58 19.74 3.41
CA ILE A 514 17.95 20.17 3.09
C ILE A 514 17.94 21.13 1.89
N CYS A 515 17.19 20.81 0.82
CA CYS A 515 17.05 21.69 -0.34
C CYS A 515 16.43 23.06 0.04
N LEU A 516 15.44 23.10 0.93
CA LEU A 516 14.85 24.34 1.44
C LEU A 516 15.86 25.19 2.23
N VAL A 517 16.65 24.56 3.10
CA VAL A 517 17.71 25.24 3.86
C VAL A 517 18.76 25.81 2.90
N GLN A 518 19.22 25.02 1.93
CA GLN A 518 20.15 25.48 0.90
C GLN A 518 19.60 26.69 0.13
N ARG A 519 18.32 26.64 -0.26
CA ARG A 519 17.65 27.75 -0.93
C ARG A 519 17.62 29.02 -0.07
N TYR A 520 17.31 28.88 1.22
CA TYR A 520 17.26 30.02 2.15
C TYR A 520 18.64 30.67 2.33
N VAL A 521 19.66 29.86 2.59
CA VAL A 521 21.04 30.33 2.80
C VAL A 521 21.60 30.98 1.53
N TYR A 522 21.46 30.34 0.37
CA TYR A 522 22.02 30.89 -0.87
C TYR A 522 21.24 32.11 -1.38
N ARG A 523 19.94 32.21 -1.09
CA ARG A 523 19.17 33.44 -1.36
C ARG A 523 19.67 34.61 -0.51
N LYS A 524 19.95 34.39 0.78
CA LYS A 524 20.50 35.44 1.65
C LYS A 524 21.86 35.93 1.17
N ARG A 525 22.74 35.00 0.79
CA ARG A 525 24.08 35.32 0.26
C ARG A 525 24.05 36.08 -1.07
N ALA A 526 23.01 35.87 -1.88
CA ALA A 526 22.80 36.67 -3.09
C ALA A 526 22.28 38.10 -2.79
N ILE A 527 21.75 38.34 -1.59
CA ILE A 527 21.22 39.64 -1.15
C ILE A 527 22.26 40.44 -0.35
N GLU A 528 23.23 39.79 0.30
CA GLU A 528 24.42 40.42 0.87
C GLU A 528 25.49 40.54 -0.23
N PRO A 529 25.67 41.69 -0.91
CA PRO A 529 26.84 41.88 -1.76
C PRO A 529 28.10 41.75 -0.89
N GLU A 530 29.13 41.10 -1.44
CA GLU A 530 30.47 41.08 -0.83
C GLU A 530 31.00 42.51 -0.74
N ASP A 531 30.70 43.18 0.38
CA ASP A 531 31.40 44.38 0.80
C ASP A 531 32.21 44.06 2.05
N LYS A 532 33.48 43.72 1.81
CA LYS A 532 34.67 43.97 2.65
C LYS A 532 35.83 43.16 2.11
N GLY A 533 36.61 43.75 1.20
CA GLY A 533 37.79 43.07 0.69
C GLY A 533 38.74 43.81 -0.25
N VAL A 534 38.56 45.08 -0.61
CA VAL A 534 39.62 45.86 -1.30
C VAL A 534 39.48 47.35 -0.99
N ALA A 535 39.91 47.78 0.20
CA ALA A 535 40.17 49.18 0.49
C ALA A 535 41.06 49.32 1.73
N ASP A 536 42.30 48.83 1.66
CA ASP A 536 43.41 49.51 2.33
C ASP A 536 44.75 49.02 1.78
N GLY A 537 45.61 49.94 1.34
CA GLY A 537 46.97 49.60 0.91
C GLY A 537 47.41 50.12 -0.45
N ALA A 538 47.14 51.39 -0.79
CA ALA A 538 47.90 52.07 -1.84
C ALA A 538 47.83 53.61 -1.74
N VAL A 539 48.29 54.20 -0.63
CA VAL A 539 48.82 55.58 -0.63
C VAL A 539 49.95 55.70 0.39
N LYS A 540 51.19 55.51 -0.08
CA LYS A 540 52.38 56.29 0.28
C LYS A 540 53.58 55.69 -0.45
N ASP A 541 53.96 56.32 -1.55
CA ASP A 541 55.30 56.88 -1.67
C ASP A 541 55.27 58.02 -2.70
N LYS A 542 55.40 59.23 -2.17
CA LYS A 542 56.08 60.33 -2.84
C LYS A 542 57.55 60.15 -2.49
N ASP A 543 58.44 60.16 -3.47
CA ASP A 543 59.54 61.12 -3.56
C ASP A 543 60.35 60.89 -4.84
N GLU A 544 60.88 62.01 -5.35
CA GLU A 544 61.74 62.27 -6.53
C GLU A 544 61.07 62.55 -7.88
#